data_AF-H0F2X0-F1
#
_entry.id   AF-H0F2X0-F1
#
_cell.length_a   1.000
_cell.length_b   1.000
_cell.length_c   1.000
_cell.angle_alpha   90.00
_cell.angle_beta   90.00
_cell.angle_gamma   90.00
#
_symmetry.space_group_name_H-M   'P 1'
#
loop_
_entity.id
_entity.type
_entity.pdbx_description
1 polymer ?
#
loop_
_entity_poly.entity_id
_entity_poly.type
_entity_poly.pdbx_seq_one_letter_code
_entity_poly.pdbx_strand_id
1 'polypeptide(L)'
;MASKPGERKTQILQTLAEMLEQPHASRITTAALAARLEVSEAALYRHFASKAQMFEGLIEFIETSIFTLVNQIATAEPYGLSQAHKTVAMLLTFSERNKGMTRVLTGDALVTEDNRLQERINHINDRIEASLKQSLRIAITDGGLPQETNVAAHASLLTHLVLGRWLRYAQSGWRVAPTLHLDEQLRLALG
;
A
#
# COMPACT_ATOMS: atom_id res chain seq x y z
N MET A 1 -29.89 -7.33 -13.79
CA MET A 1 -28.87 -7.98 -14.63
C MET A 1 -27.82 -8.57 -13.71
N ALA A 2 -27.51 -9.87 -13.83
CA ALA A 2 -26.51 -10.51 -12.98
C ALA A 2 -25.10 -10.02 -13.39
N SER A 3 -24.39 -9.34 -12.49
CA SER A 3 -22.98 -8.96 -12.68
C SER A 3 -22.13 -10.21 -12.87
N LYS A 4 -21.12 -10.17 -13.75
CA LYS A 4 -20.22 -11.32 -13.94
C LYS A 4 -19.54 -11.70 -12.61
N PRO A 5 -19.22 -12.99 -12.35
CA PRO A 5 -18.69 -13.43 -11.06
C PRO A 5 -17.45 -12.66 -10.56
N GLY A 6 -16.59 -12.18 -11.47
CA GLY A 6 -15.42 -11.35 -11.15
C GLY A 6 -15.77 -9.90 -10.81
N GLU A 7 -16.71 -9.28 -11.54
CA GLU A 7 -17.15 -7.90 -11.30
C GLU A 7 -17.71 -7.73 -9.89
N ARG A 8 -18.44 -8.74 -9.40
CA ARG A 8 -19.01 -8.70 -8.04
C ARG A 8 -17.95 -8.78 -6.95
N LYS A 9 -16.91 -9.59 -7.12
CA LYS A 9 -15.78 -9.64 -6.18
C LYS A 9 -15.09 -8.28 -6.08
N THR A 10 -14.79 -7.68 -7.23
CA THR A 10 -14.16 -6.36 -7.28
C THR A 10 -15.02 -5.30 -6.61
N GLN A 11 -16.34 -5.30 -6.85
CA GLN A 11 -17.26 -4.38 -6.21
C GLN A 11 -17.24 -4.51 -4.68
N ILE A 12 -17.24 -5.75 -4.15
CA ILE A 12 -17.16 -6.00 -2.71
C ILE A 12 -15.87 -5.43 -2.12
N LEU A 13 -14.72 -5.67 -2.77
CA LEU A 13 -13.42 -5.16 -2.31
C LEU A 13 -13.34 -3.64 -2.38
N GLN A 14 -13.92 -3.03 -3.42
CA GLN A 14 -13.99 -1.58 -3.56
C GLN A 14 -14.84 -0.95 -2.46
N THR A 15 -16.03 -1.50 -2.19
CA THR A 15 -16.87 -1.01 -1.09
C THR A 15 -16.22 -1.23 0.28
N LEU A 16 -15.50 -2.34 0.49
CA LEU A 16 -14.73 -2.55 1.70
C LEU A 16 -13.65 -1.46 1.87
N ALA A 17 -12.90 -1.14 0.81
CA ALA A 17 -11.90 -0.07 0.83
C ALA A 17 -12.54 1.30 1.13
N GLU A 18 -13.68 1.62 0.50
CA GLU A 18 -14.43 2.86 0.73
C GLU A 18 -14.87 3.01 2.19
N MET A 19 -15.34 1.92 2.80
CA MET A 19 -15.73 1.93 4.22
C MET A 19 -14.54 2.17 5.15
N LEU A 20 -13.34 1.68 4.78
CA LEU A 20 -12.12 1.85 5.55
C LEU A 20 -11.54 3.28 5.48
N GLU A 21 -11.96 4.10 4.51
CA GLU A 21 -11.49 5.48 4.39
C GLU A 21 -12.00 6.42 5.49
N GLN A 22 -13.07 6.04 6.20
CA GLN A 22 -13.64 6.93 7.21
C GLN A 22 -12.66 7.10 8.39
N PRO A 23 -12.28 8.32 8.79
CA PRO A 23 -11.27 8.56 9.83
C PRO A 23 -11.56 7.86 11.16
N HIS A 24 -12.84 7.70 11.49
CA HIS A 24 -13.33 7.03 12.69
C HIS A 24 -14.07 5.73 12.36
N ALA A 25 -13.80 5.10 11.20
CA ALA A 25 -14.39 3.79 10.92
C ALA A 25 -14.08 2.85 12.08
N SER A 26 -15.15 2.50 12.79
CA SER A 26 -15.16 1.38 13.71
C SER A 26 -14.89 0.09 12.94
N ARG A 27 -14.65 -1.00 13.67
CA ARG A 27 -14.56 -2.35 13.12
C ARG A 27 -15.60 -2.59 12.02
N ILE A 28 -15.16 -2.90 10.80
CA ILE A 28 -16.07 -3.21 9.69
C ILE A 28 -16.75 -4.54 9.97
N THR A 29 -18.08 -4.55 10.02
CA THR A 29 -18.87 -5.78 10.13
C THR A 29 -19.34 -6.24 8.76
N THR A 30 -19.50 -7.54 8.57
CA THR A 30 -20.05 -8.11 7.32
C THR A 30 -21.47 -7.63 7.07
N ALA A 31 -22.27 -7.46 8.13
CA ALA A 31 -23.59 -6.83 8.08
C ALA A 31 -23.55 -5.41 7.51
N ALA A 32 -22.64 -4.56 7.99
CA ALA A 32 -22.50 -3.20 7.49
C ALA A 32 -22.04 -3.17 6.02
N LEU A 33 -21.13 -4.06 5.64
CA LEU A 33 -20.68 -4.20 4.24
C LEU A 33 -21.82 -4.66 3.33
N ALA A 34 -22.61 -5.65 3.76
CA ALA A 34 -23.74 -6.16 3.00
C ALA A 34 -24.84 -5.09 2.84
N ALA A 35 -25.13 -4.34 3.91
CA ALA A 35 -26.06 -3.22 3.88
C ALA A 35 -25.61 -2.11 2.91
N ARG A 36 -24.31 -1.77 2.92
CA ARG A 36 -23.71 -0.78 2.00
C ARG A 36 -23.84 -1.19 0.52
N LEU A 37 -23.82 -2.50 0.25
CA LEU A 37 -23.96 -3.11 -1.07
C LEU A 37 -25.41 -3.47 -1.45
N GLU A 38 -26.37 -3.20 -0.56
CA GLU A 38 -27.79 -3.57 -0.72
C GLU A 38 -28.00 -5.07 -1.00
N VAL A 39 -27.26 -5.93 -0.29
CA VAL A 39 -27.35 -7.40 -0.37
C VAL A 39 -27.44 -8.04 1.00
N SER A 40 -27.77 -9.34 1.05
CA SER A 40 -27.67 -10.13 2.27
C SER A 40 -26.22 -10.51 2.58
N GLU A 41 -25.89 -10.74 3.85
CA GLU A 41 -24.57 -11.26 4.24
C GLU A 41 -24.25 -12.60 3.56
N ALA A 42 -25.26 -13.48 3.43
CA ALA A 42 -25.14 -14.73 2.69
C ALA A 42 -24.72 -14.52 1.22
N ALA A 43 -25.09 -13.38 0.61
CA ALA A 43 -24.64 -13.05 -0.74
C ALA A 43 -23.14 -12.75 -0.81
N LEU A 44 -22.57 -12.11 0.22
CA LEU A 44 -21.12 -11.90 0.31
C LEU A 44 -20.39 -13.24 0.41
N TYR A 45 -20.92 -14.17 1.20
CA TYR A 45 -20.31 -15.48 1.43
C TYR A 45 -20.30 -16.40 0.19
N ARG A 46 -21.12 -16.10 -0.83
CA ARG A 46 -21.02 -16.77 -2.14
C ARG A 46 -19.73 -16.43 -2.90
N HIS A 47 -19.10 -15.30 -2.57
CA HIS A 47 -17.88 -14.82 -3.24
C HIS A 47 -16.63 -14.99 -2.39
N PHE A 48 -16.76 -14.93 -1.07
CA PHE A 48 -15.66 -15.07 -0.11
C PHE A 48 -16.08 -16.01 1.01
N ALA A 49 -15.26 -17.03 1.31
CA ALA A 49 -15.59 -18.03 2.34
C ALA A 49 -15.63 -17.44 3.76
N SER A 50 -14.95 -16.31 3.98
CA SER A 50 -14.87 -15.64 5.27
C SER A 50 -14.60 -14.15 5.11
N LYS A 51 -14.79 -13.37 6.17
CA LYS A 51 -14.34 -11.97 6.24
C LYS A 51 -12.82 -11.85 6.03
N ALA A 52 -12.03 -12.78 6.58
CA ALA A 52 -10.58 -12.80 6.37
C ALA A 52 -10.22 -12.94 4.88
N GLN A 53 -10.95 -13.75 4.10
CA GLN A 53 -10.76 -13.83 2.65
C GLN A 53 -11.09 -12.53 1.92
N MET A 54 -12.02 -11.72 2.42
CA MET A 54 -12.28 -10.40 1.84
C MET A 54 -11.07 -9.48 2.03
N PHE A 55 -10.47 -9.48 3.23
CA PHE A 55 -9.24 -8.73 3.48
C PHE A 55 -8.05 -9.29 2.68
N GLU A 56 -7.92 -10.61 2.53
CA GLU A 56 -6.89 -11.19 1.68
C GLU A 56 -6.99 -10.73 0.23
N GLY A 57 -8.20 -10.70 -0.32
CA GLY A 57 -8.45 -10.20 -1.67
C GLY A 57 -8.12 -8.71 -1.79
N LEU A 58 -8.41 -7.91 -0.75
CA LEU A 58 -8.04 -6.50 -0.72
C LEU A 58 -6.51 -6.31 -0.66
N ILE A 59 -5.82 -7.08 0.18
CA ILE A 59 -4.36 -7.04 0.31
C ILE A 59 -3.70 -7.47 -1.02
N GLU A 60 -4.21 -8.52 -1.67
CA GLU A 60 -3.73 -8.96 -2.99
C GLU A 60 -3.93 -7.89 -4.07
N PHE A 61 -5.08 -7.19 -4.04
CA PHE A 61 -5.34 -6.07 -4.95
C PHE A 61 -4.35 -4.91 -4.71
N ILE A 62 -4.10 -4.56 -3.45
CA ILE A 62 -3.13 -3.51 -3.08
C ILE A 62 -1.71 -3.90 -3.53
N GLU A 63 -1.28 -5.12 -3.22
CA GLU A 63 0.02 -5.67 -3.60
C GLU A 63 0.23 -5.61 -5.11
N THR A 64 -0.74 -6.13 -5.88
CA THR A 64 -0.71 -6.10 -7.34
C THR A 64 -0.61 -4.67 -7.87
N SER A 65 -1.45 -3.76 -7.36
CA SER A 65 -1.48 -2.36 -7.81
C SER A 65 -0.15 -1.65 -7.57
N ILE A 66 0.44 -1.81 -6.37
CA ILE A 66 1.72 -1.22 -6.02
C ILE A 66 2.82 -1.77 -6.92
N PHE A 67 2.96 -3.10 -7.03
CA PHE A 67 4.08 -3.68 -7.76
C PHE A 67 3.96 -3.51 -9.27
N THR A 68 2.76 -3.38 -9.83
CA THR A 68 2.59 -2.94 -11.22
C THR A 68 3.20 -1.56 -11.43
N LEU A 69 2.93 -0.59 -10.55
CA LEU A 69 3.48 0.76 -10.66
C LEU A 69 4.99 0.80 -10.40
N VAL A 70 5.49 0.05 -9.41
CA VAL A 70 6.93 -0.07 -9.16
C VAL A 70 7.67 -0.62 -10.38
N ASN A 71 7.14 -1.68 -11.00
CA ASN A 71 7.75 -2.27 -12.19
C ASN A 71 7.71 -1.34 -13.40
N GLN A 72 6.64 -0.55 -13.56
CA GLN A 72 6.57 0.48 -14.60
C GLN A 72 7.64 1.55 -14.40
N ILE A 73 7.85 2.02 -13.17
CA ILE A 73 8.91 2.98 -12.82
C ILE A 73 10.30 2.38 -13.11
N ALA A 74 10.54 1.15 -12.66
CA ALA A 74 11.81 0.46 -12.91
C ALA A 74 12.13 0.30 -14.40
N THR A 75 11.10 0.17 -15.25
CA THR A 75 11.25 0.06 -16.71
C THR A 75 11.42 1.43 -17.38
N ALA A 76 10.71 2.45 -16.91
CA ALA A 76 10.71 3.79 -17.51
C ALA A 76 11.94 4.62 -17.15
N GLU A 77 12.50 4.41 -15.96
CA GLU A 77 13.61 5.21 -15.45
C GLU A 77 14.96 4.51 -15.63
N PRO A 78 15.89 5.10 -16.40
CA PRO A 78 17.19 4.48 -16.66
C PRO A 78 18.16 4.58 -15.47
N TYR A 79 17.96 5.56 -14.58
CA TYR A 79 18.86 5.84 -13.46
C TYR A 79 18.30 5.35 -12.12
N GLY A 80 19.14 4.71 -11.32
CA GLY A 80 18.73 4.07 -10.07
C GLY A 80 18.23 5.06 -9.00
N LEU A 81 18.85 6.24 -8.89
CA LEU A 81 18.36 7.29 -7.98
C LEU A 81 16.97 7.80 -8.38
N SER A 82 16.75 8.00 -9.69
CA SER A 82 15.45 8.39 -10.22
C SER A 82 14.39 7.31 -9.97
N GLN A 83 14.74 6.04 -10.11
CA GLN A 83 13.85 4.92 -9.78
C GLN A 83 13.46 4.94 -8.29
N ALA A 84 14.44 5.07 -7.38
CA ALA A 84 14.18 5.10 -5.94
C ALA A 84 13.29 6.30 -5.55
N HIS A 85 13.63 7.49 -6.06
CA HIS A 85 12.86 8.71 -5.83
C HIS A 85 11.40 8.56 -6.30
N LYS A 86 11.19 8.15 -7.56
CA LYS A 86 9.85 8.00 -8.13
C LYS A 86 9.06 6.88 -7.46
N THR A 87 9.72 5.82 -7.01
CA THR A 87 9.09 4.73 -6.25
C THR A 87 8.55 5.25 -4.92
N VAL A 88 9.35 5.98 -4.14
CA VAL A 88 8.90 6.59 -2.87
C VAL A 88 7.76 7.58 -3.13
N ALA A 89 7.91 8.47 -4.11
CA ALA A 89 6.86 9.43 -4.45
C ALA A 89 5.54 8.77 -4.87
N MET A 90 5.62 7.69 -5.65
CA MET A 90 4.47 6.91 -6.07
C MET A 90 3.78 6.25 -4.87
N LEU A 91 4.53 5.61 -3.96
CA LEU A 91 3.97 4.97 -2.76
C LEU A 91 3.23 5.98 -1.86
N LEU A 92 3.76 7.18 -1.70
CA LEU A 92 3.12 8.25 -0.94
C LEU A 92 1.88 8.80 -1.67
N THR A 93 1.97 9.03 -2.97
CA THR A 93 0.82 9.48 -3.79
C THR A 93 -0.30 8.42 -3.83
N PHE A 94 0.06 7.14 -3.89
CA PHE A 94 -0.88 6.02 -3.81
C PHE A 94 -1.70 6.09 -2.53
N SER A 95 -1.06 6.42 -1.40
CA SER A 95 -1.78 6.51 -0.13
C SER A 95 -2.79 7.65 -0.05
N GLU A 96 -2.49 8.80 -0.66
CA GLU A 96 -3.43 9.95 -0.73
C GLU A 96 -4.69 9.63 -1.51
N ARG A 97 -4.53 8.85 -2.59
CA ARG A 97 -5.62 8.45 -3.48
C ARG A 97 -6.42 7.27 -2.95
N ASN A 98 -5.84 6.48 -2.04
CA ASN A 98 -6.43 5.22 -1.57
C ASN A 98 -6.34 5.14 -0.03
N LYS A 99 -7.15 5.94 0.67
CA LYS A 99 -7.08 6.07 2.13
C LYS A 99 -7.41 4.76 2.83
N GLY A 100 -8.42 4.06 2.34
CA GLY A 100 -8.86 2.78 2.91
C GLY A 100 -7.80 1.69 2.76
N MET A 101 -7.13 1.65 1.61
CA MET A 101 -5.99 0.75 1.38
C MET A 101 -4.80 1.12 2.24
N THR A 102 -4.55 2.42 2.44
CA THR A 102 -3.50 2.91 3.36
C THR A 102 -3.76 2.43 4.77
N ARG A 103 -5.01 2.47 5.23
CA ARG A 103 -5.40 1.97 6.55
C ARG A 103 -5.07 0.48 6.73
N VAL A 104 -5.26 -0.32 5.68
CA VAL A 104 -4.85 -1.74 5.64
C VAL A 104 -3.32 -1.88 5.67
N LEU A 105 -2.60 -1.11 4.85
CA LEU A 105 -1.12 -1.11 4.80
C LEU A 105 -0.48 -0.70 6.13
N THR A 106 -1.13 0.17 6.91
CA THR A 106 -0.65 0.55 8.25
C THR A 106 -1.00 -0.46 9.34
N GLY A 107 -1.75 -1.52 9.03
CA GLY A 107 -2.20 -2.54 9.98
C GLY A 107 -3.39 -2.11 10.87
N ASP A 108 -3.78 -0.84 10.88
CA ASP A 108 -4.87 -0.34 11.72
C ASP A 108 -6.21 -1.06 11.45
N ALA A 109 -6.49 -1.39 10.19
CA ALA A 109 -7.69 -2.14 9.81
C ALA A 109 -7.65 -3.63 10.20
N LEU A 110 -6.49 -4.16 10.59
CA LEU A 110 -6.24 -5.60 10.77
C LEU A 110 -6.17 -6.02 12.24
N VAL A 111 -6.17 -5.07 13.18
CA VAL A 111 -6.03 -5.33 14.63
C VAL A 111 -7.06 -6.33 15.18
N THR A 112 -8.28 -6.36 14.62
CA THR A 112 -9.34 -7.28 15.03
C THR A 112 -9.54 -8.48 14.11
N GLU A 113 -8.63 -8.65 13.15
CA GLU A 113 -8.68 -9.69 12.13
C GLU A 113 -7.58 -10.74 12.40
N ASP A 114 -7.50 -11.75 11.54
CA ASP A 114 -6.52 -12.83 11.68
C ASP A 114 -5.08 -12.30 11.54
N ASN A 115 -4.19 -12.66 12.47
CA ASN A 115 -2.79 -12.22 12.51
C ASN A 115 -2.03 -12.52 11.20
N ARG A 116 -2.41 -13.57 10.46
CA ARG A 116 -1.81 -13.88 9.16
C ARG A 116 -1.94 -12.76 8.13
N LEU A 117 -2.96 -11.90 8.27
CA LEU A 117 -3.14 -10.74 7.39
C LEU A 117 -2.06 -9.69 7.64
N GLN A 118 -1.66 -9.51 8.90
CA GLN A 118 -0.56 -8.61 9.27
C GLN A 118 0.77 -9.13 8.71
N GLU A 119 0.99 -10.44 8.73
CA GLU A 119 2.17 -11.07 8.10
C GLU A 119 2.23 -10.80 6.60
N ARG A 120 1.09 -10.83 5.90
CA ARG A 120 1.04 -10.44 4.48
C ARG A 120 1.41 -8.97 4.25
N ILE A 121 1.01 -8.06 5.14
CA ILE A 121 1.44 -6.66 5.06
C ILE A 121 2.96 -6.53 5.26
N ASN A 122 3.53 -7.27 6.21
CA ASN A 122 4.97 -7.29 6.42
C ASN A 122 5.71 -7.77 5.17
N HIS A 123 5.21 -8.83 4.52
CA HIS A 123 5.77 -9.31 3.26
C HIS A 123 5.72 -8.25 2.13
N ILE A 124 4.64 -7.48 2.03
CA ILE A 124 4.57 -6.34 1.09
C ILE A 124 5.66 -5.32 1.39
N ASN A 125 5.85 -4.98 2.67
CA ASN A 125 6.89 -4.02 3.09
C ASN A 125 8.30 -4.53 2.79
N ASP A 126 8.57 -5.81 3.05
CA ASP A 126 9.86 -6.46 2.72
C ASP A 126 10.14 -6.40 1.22
N ARG A 127 9.10 -6.62 0.39
CA ARG A 127 9.21 -6.51 -1.07
C ARG A 127 9.42 -5.07 -1.54
N ILE A 128 8.78 -4.08 -0.91
CA ILE A 128 9.03 -2.66 -1.19
C ILE A 128 10.49 -2.32 -0.91
N GLU A 129 11.01 -2.73 0.25
CA GLU A 129 12.42 -2.53 0.59
C GLU A 129 13.36 -3.21 -0.41
N ALA A 130 13.04 -4.43 -0.84
CA ALA A 130 13.81 -5.14 -1.85
C ALA A 130 13.83 -4.40 -3.21
N SER A 131 12.71 -3.83 -3.65
CA SER A 131 12.66 -2.98 -4.85
C SER A 131 13.54 -1.75 -4.71
N LEU A 132 13.51 -1.07 -3.56
CA LEU A 132 14.38 0.09 -3.29
C LEU A 132 15.86 -0.31 -3.25
N LYS A 133 16.21 -1.44 -2.63
CA LYS A 133 17.58 -1.99 -2.68
C LYS A 133 18.04 -2.20 -4.11
N GLN A 134 17.17 -2.71 -4.99
CA GLN A 134 17.53 -2.93 -6.38
C GLN A 134 17.79 -1.61 -7.12
N SER A 135 16.94 -0.60 -6.96
CA SER A 135 17.16 0.73 -7.54
C SER A 135 18.46 1.37 -7.04
N LEU A 136 18.78 1.23 -5.76
CA LEU A 136 20.03 1.76 -5.19
C LEU A 136 21.28 1.01 -5.67
N ARG A 137 21.21 -0.30 -5.95
CA ARG A 137 22.32 -1.03 -6.62
C ARG A 137 22.56 -0.53 -8.04
N ILE A 138 21.49 -0.21 -8.77
CA ILE A 138 21.58 0.41 -10.09
C ILE A 138 22.24 1.78 -9.98
N ALA A 139 21.87 2.58 -8.97
CA ALA A 139 22.47 3.89 -8.72
C ALA A 139 23.98 3.84 -8.43
N ILE A 140 24.46 2.78 -7.78
CA ILE A 140 25.91 2.57 -7.62
C ILE A 140 26.57 2.23 -8.97
N THR A 141 25.90 1.40 -9.77
CA THR A 141 26.42 0.94 -11.07
C THR A 141 26.45 2.07 -12.10
N ASP A 142 25.46 2.94 -12.10
CA ASP A 142 25.36 4.10 -13.01
C ASP A 142 26.12 5.35 -12.52
N GLY A 143 26.75 5.27 -11.34
CA GLY A 143 27.57 6.33 -10.75
C GLY A 143 26.79 7.40 -9.99
N GLY A 144 25.47 7.25 -9.83
CA GLY A 144 24.64 8.13 -8.99
C GLY A 144 24.92 8.04 -7.50
N LEU A 145 25.46 6.92 -7.01
CA LEU A 145 25.90 6.73 -5.62
C LEU A 145 27.35 6.23 -5.53
N PRO A 146 28.09 6.59 -4.47
CA PRO A 146 29.42 6.03 -4.21
C PRO A 146 29.38 4.49 -4.06
N GLN A 147 30.44 3.82 -4.50
CA GLN A 147 30.59 2.35 -4.40
C GLN A 147 30.52 1.83 -2.95
N GLU A 148 30.94 2.64 -1.99
CA GLU A 148 30.95 2.31 -0.56
C GLU A 148 29.58 2.48 0.12
N THR A 149 28.54 2.85 -0.63
CA THR A 149 27.21 3.09 -0.07
C THR A 149 26.62 1.82 0.51
N ASN A 150 26.20 1.86 1.78
CA ASN A 150 25.46 0.78 2.41
C ASN A 150 24.01 0.74 1.89
N VAL A 151 23.80 0.03 0.79
CA VAL A 151 22.48 -0.12 0.13
C VAL A 151 21.40 -0.61 1.10
N ALA A 152 21.73 -1.50 2.03
CA ALA A 152 20.74 -2.06 2.95
C ALA A 152 20.23 -1.02 3.94
N ALA A 153 21.13 -0.25 4.56
CA ALA A 153 20.77 0.84 5.45
C ALA A 153 19.99 1.94 4.72
N HIS A 154 20.39 2.26 3.49
CA HIS A 154 19.77 3.30 2.69
C HIS A 154 18.35 2.93 2.23
N ALA A 155 18.15 1.70 1.74
CA ALA A 155 16.83 1.20 1.40
C ALA A 155 15.90 1.15 2.63
N SER A 156 16.41 0.68 3.77
CA SER A 156 15.65 0.63 5.02
C SER A 156 15.21 2.03 5.48
N LEU A 157 16.08 3.04 5.37
CA LEU A 157 15.72 4.44 5.64
C LEU A 157 14.55 4.92 4.76
N LEU A 158 14.60 4.65 3.46
CA LEU A 158 13.53 5.03 2.53
C LEU A 158 12.22 4.28 2.83
N THR A 159 12.29 2.99 3.17
CA THR A 159 11.12 2.20 3.59
C THR A 159 10.50 2.79 4.85
N HIS A 160 11.31 3.07 5.90
CA HIS A 160 10.81 3.68 7.13
C HIS A 160 10.18 5.05 6.91
N LEU A 161 10.75 5.86 6.00
CA LEU A 161 10.16 7.13 5.59
C LEU A 161 8.76 6.95 5.01
N VAL A 162 8.58 5.97 4.11
CA VAL A 162 7.26 5.65 3.52
C VAL A 162 6.28 5.20 4.60
N LEU A 163 6.66 4.21 5.41
CA LEU A 163 5.79 3.65 6.45
C LEU A 163 5.39 4.69 7.49
N GLY A 164 6.35 5.51 7.94
CA GLY A 164 6.10 6.59 8.89
C GLY A 164 5.15 7.65 8.34
N ARG A 165 5.24 7.97 7.05
CA ARG A 165 4.34 8.92 6.38
C ARG A 165 2.93 8.35 6.19
N TRP A 166 2.80 7.09 5.80
CA TRP A 166 1.50 6.41 5.76
C TRP A 166 0.83 6.39 7.14
N LEU A 167 1.58 6.02 8.18
CA LEU A 167 1.07 5.98 9.54
C LEU A 167 0.63 7.37 10.02
N ARG A 168 1.46 8.40 9.84
CA ARG A 168 1.13 9.78 10.20
C ARG A 168 -0.10 10.29 9.43
N TYR A 169 -0.22 9.95 8.15
CA TYR A 169 -1.38 10.32 7.35
C TYR A 169 -2.66 9.74 7.94
N ALA A 170 -2.67 8.44 8.26
CA ALA A 170 -3.79 7.76 8.90
C ALA A 170 -4.12 8.35 10.29
N GLN A 171 -3.13 8.49 11.17
CA GLN A 171 -3.30 9.04 12.52
C GLN A 171 -3.82 10.47 12.53
N SER A 172 -3.48 11.27 11.51
CA SER A 172 -3.99 12.63 11.37
C SER A 172 -5.47 12.70 10.94
N GLY A 173 -6.09 11.57 10.62
CA GLY A 173 -7.42 11.52 9.98
C GLY A 173 -7.37 12.05 8.55
N TRP A 174 -6.30 11.70 7.82
CA TRP A 174 -6.07 12.10 6.42
C TRP A 174 -5.83 13.59 6.19
N ARG A 175 -5.45 14.34 7.24
CA ARG A 175 -5.23 15.81 7.17
C ARG A 175 -3.80 16.19 6.78
N VAL A 176 -2.81 15.42 7.24
CA VAL A 176 -1.40 15.70 6.96
C VAL A 176 -0.96 14.92 5.73
N ALA A 177 -0.89 15.58 4.58
CA ALA A 177 -0.53 14.93 3.32
C ALA A 177 0.83 14.18 3.43
N PRO A 178 0.88 12.89 3.06
CA PRO A 178 2.11 12.09 3.09
C PRO A 178 3.15 12.60 2.08
N THR A 179 2.78 13.40 1.08
CA THR A 179 3.72 14.05 0.15
C THR A 179 4.27 15.41 0.62
N LEU A 180 3.84 15.90 1.78
CA LEU A 180 4.30 17.20 2.31
C LEU A 180 5.83 17.21 2.51
N HIS A 181 6.54 18.20 1.95
CA HIS A 181 8.02 18.34 1.96
C HIS A 181 8.77 17.15 1.33
N LEU A 182 8.14 16.40 0.42
CA LEU A 182 8.74 15.17 -0.10
C LEU A 182 10.09 15.40 -0.77
N ASP A 183 10.17 16.32 -1.74
CA ASP A 183 11.40 16.53 -2.52
C ASP A 183 12.57 16.97 -1.64
N GLU A 184 12.31 17.84 -0.66
CA GLU A 184 13.32 18.27 0.32
C GLU A 184 13.85 17.11 1.15
N GLN A 185 12.96 16.26 1.66
CA GLN A 185 13.37 15.11 2.48
C GLN A 185 14.02 14.00 1.66
N LEU A 186 13.59 13.78 0.41
CA LEU A 186 14.23 12.82 -0.46
C LEU A 186 15.65 13.27 -0.85
N ARG A 187 15.88 14.57 -1.07
CA ARG A 187 17.25 15.08 -1.22
C ARG A 187 18.11 14.81 0.02
N LEU A 188 17.58 15.04 1.22
CA LEU A 188 18.31 14.71 2.45
C LEU A 188 18.57 13.20 2.60
N ALA A 189 17.63 12.36 2.17
CA ALA A 189 17.74 10.92 2.30
C ALA A 189 18.62 10.29 1.21
N LEU A 190 18.61 10.80 -0.02
CA LEU A 190 19.32 10.24 -1.19
C LEU A 190 20.67 10.89 -1.47
N GLY A 191 20.95 12.08 -0.91
CA GLY A 191 22.13 12.89 -1.22
C GLY A 191 21.93 13.78 -2.44
#